data_AF-A0A6B1BIZ0-F1
#
_entry.id   AF-A0A6B1BIZ0-F1
#
_cell.length_a   1.000
_cell.length_b   1.000
_cell.length_c   1.000
_cell.angle_alpha   90.00
_cell.angle_beta   90.00
_cell.angle_gamma   90.00
#
_symmetry.space_group_name_H-M   'P 1'
#
loop_
_entity.id
_entity.type
_entity.pdbx_description
1 polymer ?
#
loop_
_entity_poly.entity_id
_entity_poly.type
_entity_poly.pdbx_seq_one_letter_code
_entity_poly.pdbx_strand_id
1 'polypeptide(L)'
;MTFDTSDLGDFTLEALQDLYLHEMGHCLGIGTVWKRLGLLKDPSIKYQFFIIPVEVDGADTHFAGASAIEAFNDAGGTNYADGKVPVENEKGGPGTRDGHWRQSVFGPHELMEGFASPSAAMRQPLSAITIQSLSDLGYSVHVTQADAYTLPSPTAAKLAIASEHLIPINCLLIEPIGEIDEYKQIELKPRRLKIQDDQ
;
A
#
# COMPACT_ATOMS: atom_id res chain seq x y z
N MET A 1 -1.23 -14.59 -6.68
CA MET A 1 -0.77 -14.46 -5.29
C MET A 1 -0.02 -15.71 -4.86
N THR A 2 1.13 -15.54 -4.23
CA THR A 2 1.90 -16.63 -3.62
C THR A 2 2.52 -16.11 -2.33
N PHE A 3 2.28 -16.77 -1.20
CA PHE A 3 2.96 -16.53 0.06
C PHE A 3 4.01 -17.60 0.29
N ASP A 4 5.17 -17.24 0.85
CA ASP A 4 6.07 -18.25 1.40
C ASP A 4 5.42 -18.81 2.67
N THR A 5 5.19 -20.12 2.68
CA THR A 5 4.60 -20.82 3.82
C THR A 5 5.42 -20.69 5.09
N SER A 6 6.72 -20.37 4.96
CA SER A 6 7.63 -20.13 6.08
C SER A 6 7.25 -18.88 6.87
N ASP A 7 6.72 -17.85 6.18
CA ASP A 7 6.33 -16.58 6.79
C ASP A 7 4.96 -16.66 7.47
N LEU A 8 4.12 -17.61 7.07
CA LEU A 8 2.76 -17.78 7.60
C LEU A 8 2.72 -18.43 9.00
N GLY A 9 3.81 -19.10 9.41
CA GLY A 9 3.88 -19.80 10.70
C GLY A 9 3.81 -18.87 11.92
N ASP A 10 4.17 -17.60 11.73
CA ASP A 10 4.25 -16.60 12.79
C ASP A 10 3.01 -15.71 12.90
N PHE A 11 2.01 -15.89 12.01
CA PHE A 11 0.81 -15.05 11.98
C PHE A 11 -0.36 -15.68 12.73
N THR A 12 -1.11 -14.85 13.45
CA THR A 12 -2.46 -15.18 13.91
C THR A 12 -3.43 -15.27 12.73
N LEU A 13 -4.57 -15.93 12.92
CA LEU A 13 -5.59 -16.04 11.86
C LEU A 13 -6.12 -14.66 11.45
N GLU A 14 -6.28 -13.76 12.41
CA GLU A 14 -6.72 -12.40 12.22
C GLU A 14 -5.71 -11.59 11.40
N ALA A 15 -4.42 -11.66 11.78
CA ALA A 15 -3.36 -11.00 11.02
C ALA A 15 -3.22 -11.55 9.60
N LEU A 16 -3.47 -12.85 9.38
CA LEU A 16 -3.53 -13.44 8.04
C LEU A 16 -4.69 -12.87 7.21
N GLN A 17 -5.87 -12.66 7.80
CA GLN A 17 -7.01 -12.08 7.08
C GLN A 17 -6.72 -10.65 6.62
N ASP A 18 -6.10 -9.84 7.48
CA ASP A 18 -5.68 -8.49 7.13
C ASP A 18 -4.61 -8.52 6.03
N LEU A 19 -3.62 -9.41 6.13
CA LEU A 19 -2.62 -9.60 5.08
C LEU A 19 -3.25 -10.02 3.74
N TYR A 20 -4.22 -10.94 3.74
CA TYR A 20 -4.93 -11.31 2.50
C TYR A 20 -5.70 -10.13 1.91
N LEU A 21 -6.37 -9.33 2.74
CA LEU A 21 -7.14 -8.18 2.30
C LEU A 21 -6.24 -7.07 1.74
N HIS A 22 -5.12 -6.81 2.41
CA HIS A 22 -4.07 -5.89 1.97
C HIS A 22 -3.64 -6.21 0.54
N GLU A 23 -3.35 -7.49 0.28
CA GLU A 23 -2.82 -7.93 -1.00
C GLU A 23 -3.88 -7.98 -2.10
N MET A 24 -5.14 -8.22 -1.73
CA MET A 24 -6.27 -7.98 -2.64
C MET A 24 -6.37 -6.50 -3.01
N GLY A 25 -6.08 -5.59 -2.08
CA GLY A 25 -5.97 -4.15 -2.35
C GLY A 25 -4.94 -3.83 -3.45
N HIS A 26 -3.74 -4.43 -3.37
CA HIS A 26 -2.73 -4.30 -4.42
C HIS A 26 -3.19 -4.86 -5.77
N CYS A 27 -3.88 -6.00 -5.77
CA CYS A 27 -4.47 -6.58 -6.99
C CYS A 27 -5.50 -5.64 -7.64
N LEU A 28 -6.21 -4.84 -6.84
CA LEU A 28 -7.18 -3.85 -7.32
C LEU A 28 -6.54 -2.54 -7.80
N GLY A 29 -5.25 -2.34 -7.57
CA GLY A 29 -4.47 -1.23 -8.11
C GLY A 29 -3.86 -0.29 -7.07
N ILE A 30 -4.15 -0.49 -5.79
CA ILE A 30 -3.54 0.30 -4.70
C ILE A 30 -2.04 0.09 -4.75
N GLY A 31 -1.26 1.18 -4.77
CA GLY A 31 0.20 1.14 -4.85
C GLY A 31 0.80 0.70 -6.19
N THR A 32 0.04 0.03 -7.06
CA THR A 32 0.58 -0.58 -8.30
C THR A 32 0.27 0.23 -9.56
N VAL A 33 -0.79 1.04 -9.56
CA VAL A 33 -1.20 1.83 -10.75
C VAL A 33 -1.13 3.34 -10.55
N TRP A 34 -0.91 3.82 -9.33
CA TRP A 34 -0.96 5.25 -8.97
C TRP A 34 -0.09 6.14 -9.85
N LYS A 35 1.17 5.72 -10.09
CA LYS A 35 2.10 6.47 -10.95
C LYS A 35 1.59 6.60 -12.38
N ARG A 36 1.04 5.53 -12.95
CA ARG A 36 0.49 5.52 -14.32
C ARG A 36 -0.74 6.42 -14.44
N LEU A 37 -1.57 6.48 -13.40
CA LEU A 37 -2.74 7.36 -13.35
C LEU A 37 -2.39 8.81 -12.94
N GLY A 38 -1.13 9.13 -12.70
CA GLY A 38 -0.69 10.46 -12.29
C GLY A 38 -1.09 10.84 -10.86
N LEU A 39 -1.53 9.86 -10.06
CA LEU A 39 -1.98 10.03 -8.68
C LEU A 39 -0.83 9.96 -7.67
N LEU A 40 0.34 9.42 -8.05
CA LEU A 40 1.54 9.46 -7.22
C LEU A 40 2.36 10.71 -7.53
N LYS A 41 2.67 11.51 -6.52
CA LYS A 41 3.54 12.70 -6.61
C LYS A 41 4.84 12.45 -5.88
N ASP A 42 5.91 13.08 -6.39
CA ASP A 42 7.26 13.02 -5.83
C ASP A 42 7.75 11.61 -5.45
N PRO A 43 7.74 10.64 -6.40
CA PRO A 43 8.12 9.27 -6.11
C PRO A 43 9.54 9.15 -5.56
N SER A 44 9.67 8.34 -4.52
CA SER A 44 10.93 8.03 -3.84
C SER A 44 11.71 6.92 -4.55
N ILE A 45 11.11 6.26 -5.53
CA ILE A 45 11.77 5.26 -6.40
C ILE A 45 11.81 5.76 -7.84
N LYS A 46 13.02 5.80 -8.41
CA LYS A 46 13.27 6.02 -9.84
C LYS A 46 13.86 4.77 -10.46
N TYR A 47 13.61 4.57 -11.75
CA TYR A 47 14.17 3.43 -12.48
C TYR A 47 15.28 3.91 -13.41
N GLN A 48 16.52 3.53 -13.10
CA GLN A 48 17.66 3.71 -13.98
C GLN A 48 17.67 2.57 -15.01
N PHE A 49 17.93 2.92 -16.27
CA PHE A 49 17.89 1.97 -17.39
C PHE A 49 16.59 1.17 -17.48
N PHE A 50 15.46 1.75 -17.04
CA PHE A 50 14.12 1.14 -17.00
C PHE A 50 13.91 -0.07 -16.08
N ILE A 51 14.97 -0.66 -15.50
CA ILE A 51 14.87 -1.92 -14.74
C ILE A 51 15.56 -1.88 -13.37
N ILE A 52 16.45 -0.92 -13.12
CA ILE A 52 17.18 -0.84 -11.84
C ILE A 52 16.51 0.21 -10.98
N PRO A 53 15.83 -0.19 -9.88
CA PRO A 53 15.27 0.78 -8.95
C PRO A 53 16.40 1.49 -8.18
N VAL A 54 16.24 2.79 -8.02
CA VAL A 54 17.15 3.67 -7.28
C VAL A 54 16.30 4.52 -6.34
N GLU A 55 16.67 4.50 -5.06
CA GLU A 55 16.04 5.31 -4.02
C GLU A 55 16.41 6.78 -4.18
N VAL A 56 15.45 7.66 -3.89
CA VAL A 56 15.59 9.11 -3.95
C VAL A 56 15.45 9.67 -2.55
N ASP A 57 16.55 10.15 -2.00
CA ASP A 57 16.57 10.78 -0.68
C ASP A 57 15.80 12.10 -0.68
N GLY A 58 15.02 12.34 0.38
CA GLY A 58 14.30 13.60 0.60
C GLY A 58 13.05 13.80 -0.25
N ALA A 59 12.60 12.78 -1.00
CA ALA A 59 11.32 12.81 -1.69
C ALA A 59 10.16 12.85 -0.67
N ASP A 60 9.16 13.70 -0.87
CA ASP A 60 7.92 13.67 -0.08
C ASP A 60 6.80 12.99 -0.88
N THR A 61 6.92 11.67 -1.07
CA THR A 61 5.97 10.91 -1.88
C THR A 61 4.57 10.99 -1.31
N HIS A 62 3.58 11.35 -2.11
CA HIS A 62 2.21 11.44 -1.64
C HIS A 62 1.18 11.13 -2.73
N PHE A 63 -0.02 10.73 -2.28
CA PHE A 63 -1.13 10.39 -3.16
C PHE A 63 -2.04 11.61 -3.37
N ALA A 64 -2.34 11.92 -4.64
CA ALA A 64 -3.02 13.14 -5.05
C ALA A 64 -4.50 12.94 -5.46
N GLY A 65 -5.11 11.82 -5.07
CA GLY A 65 -6.53 11.58 -5.30
C GLY A 65 -7.43 12.43 -4.41
N ALA A 66 -8.40 13.12 -4.99
CA ALA A 66 -9.22 14.10 -4.28
C ALA A 66 -10.08 13.46 -3.18
N SER A 67 -10.63 12.28 -3.44
CA SER A 67 -11.50 11.57 -2.49
C SER A 67 -10.71 11.06 -1.28
N ALA A 68 -9.52 10.51 -1.52
CA ALA A 68 -8.62 10.08 -0.46
C ALA A 68 -8.09 11.26 0.37
N ILE A 69 -7.82 12.41 -0.26
CA ILE A 69 -7.42 13.64 0.45
C ILE A 69 -8.51 14.13 1.39
N GLU A 70 -9.77 14.10 0.97
CA GLU A 70 -10.91 14.44 1.83
C GLU A 70 -10.99 13.49 3.04
N ALA A 71 -10.97 12.18 2.80
CA ALA A 71 -10.97 11.19 3.88
C ALA A 71 -9.75 11.31 4.82
N PHE A 72 -8.58 11.69 4.31
CA PHE A 72 -7.39 11.92 5.11
C PHE A 72 -7.54 13.15 6.01
N ASN A 73 -8.17 14.22 5.51
CA ASN A 73 -8.50 15.38 6.34
C ASN A 73 -9.50 15.01 7.44
N ASP A 74 -10.55 14.26 7.11
CA ASP A 74 -11.55 13.79 8.07
C ASP A 74 -10.93 12.90 9.16
N ALA A 75 -9.89 12.12 8.82
CA ALA A 75 -9.13 11.31 9.76
C ALA A 75 -8.18 12.13 10.66
N GLY A 76 -8.13 13.46 10.54
CA GLY A 76 -7.28 14.35 11.35
C GLY A 76 -6.10 14.97 10.60
N GLY A 77 -6.02 14.76 9.28
CA GLY A 77 -4.91 15.19 8.44
C GLY A 77 -4.95 16.68 8.06
N THR A 78 -5.89 17.46 8.58
CA THR A 78 -6.12 18.87 8.20
C THR A 78 -4.88 19.76 8.35
N ASN A 79 -3.99 19.46 9.30
CA ASN A 79 -2.78 20.24 9.58
C ASN A 79 -1.65 20.08 8.54
N TYR A 80 -1.76 19.12 7.62
CA TYR A 80 -0.85 19.02 6.48
C TYR A 80 -1.16 20.19 5.53
N ALA A 81 -0.16 21.01 5.20
CA ALA A 81 -0.32 22.09 4.24
C ALA A 81 -0.25 21.57 2.80
N ASP A 82 0.76 20.72 2.54
CA ASP A 82 1.02 20.01 1.29
C ASP A 82 1.27 18.51 1.60
N GLY A 83 1.51 17.69 0.56
CA GLY A 83 1.88 16.28 0.77
C GLY A 83 0.77 15.45 1.44
N LYS A 84 -0.50 15.74 1.12
CA LYS A 84 -1.66 15.03 1.68
C LYS A 84 -1.64 13.55 1.28
N VAL A 85 -2.13 12.69 2.17
CA VAL A 85 -2.05 11.23 2.01
C VAL A 85 -0.60 10.76 1.77
N PRO A 86 0.29 10.91 2.77
CA PRO A 86 1.69 10.48 2.67
C PRO A 86 1.85 9.02 2.27
N VAL A 87 2.69 8.78 1.26
CA VAL A 87 3.09 7.46 0.78
C VAL A 87 4.50 7.16 1.28
N GLU A 88 4.77 5.89 1.58
CA GLU A 88 6.05 5.42 2.12
C GLU A 88 7.21 5.80 1.20
N ASN A 89 8.25 6.38 1.78
CA ASN A 89 9.37 7.02 1.08
C ASN A 89 10.73 6.80 1.76
N GLU A 90 10.76 6.27 2.99
CA GLU A 90 11.96 6.17 3.84
C GLU A 90 12.28 4.73 4.27
N LYS A 91 11.26 3.88 4.43
CA LYS A 91 11.39 2.53 4.96
C LYS A 91 11.13 1.47 3.90
N GLY A 92 11.78 0.31 4.07
CA GLY A 92 11.77 -0.76 3.07
C GLY A 92 12.47 -0.36 1.78
N GLY A 93 12.23 -1.15 0.73
CA GLY A 93 12.80 -0.93 -0.60
C GLY A 93 11.71 -0.69 -1.66
N PRO A 94 11.98 -0.95 -2.95
CA PRO A 94 11.04 -0.75 -4.05
C PRO A 94 9.73 -1.54 -3.97
N GLY A 95 9.69 -2.59 -3.14
CA GLY A 95 8.47 -3.34 -2.84
C GLY A 95 7.60 -2.69 -1.76
N THR A 96 8.13 -1.70 -1.03
CA THR A 96 7.45 -1.02 0.08
C THR A 96 7.17 0.44 -0.27
N ARG A 97 8.23 1.17 -0.66
CA ARG A 97 8.14 2.58 -1.02
C ARG A 97 7.29 2.79 -2.26
N ASP A 98 6.66 3.96 -2.34
CA ASP A 98 5.78 4.39 -3.44
C ASP A 98 4.48 3.54 -3.62
N GLY A 99 4.32 2.44 -2.88
CA GLY A 99 3.19 1.52 -2.98
C GLY A 99 2.29 1.44 -1.74
N HIS A 100 2.74 1.97 -0.60
CA HIS A 100 2.08 1.84 0.69
C HIS A 100 1.91 3.18 1.38
N TRP A 101 0.97 3.26 2.32
CA TRP A 101 0.87 4.44 3.18
C TRP A 101 2.10 4.57 4.08
N ARG A 102 2.51 5.82 4.33
CA ARG A 102 3.70 6.12 5.11
C ARG A 102 3.47 5.76 6.57
N GLN A 103 4.20 4.78 7.07
CA GLN A 103 3.97 4.23 8.41
C GLN A 103 4.15 5.28 9.51
N SER A 104 5.12 6.20 9.34
CA SER A 104 5.36 7.29 10.30
C SER A 104 4.20 8.27 10.46
N VAL A 105 3.23 8.24 9.54
CA VAL A 105 2.03 9.10 9.54
C VAL A 105 0.79 8.29 9.92
N PHE A 106 0.64 7.09 9.37
CA PHE A 106 -0.56 6.27 9.55
C PHE A 106 -0.52 5.39 10.82
N GLY A 107 0.64 5.27 11.47
CA GLY A 107 0.84 4.32 12.58
C GLY A 107 1.27 2.96 12.03
N PRO A 108 1.18 1.88 12.82
CA PRO A 108 1.36 0.49 12.35
C PRO A 108 0.01 -0.22 12.05
N HIS A 109 -1.07 0.53 11.90
CA HIS A 109 -2.44 -0.01 12.03
C HIS A 109 -3.34 0.23 10.83
N GLU A 110 -2.98 1.04 9.85
CA GLU A 110 -3.76 1.09 8.61
C GLU A 110 -3.42 -0.11 7.72
N LEU A 111 -4.45 -0.73 7.14
CA LEU A 111 -4.33 -1.96 6.35
C LEU A 111 -3.24 -1.92 5.27
N MET A 112 -3.09 -0.81 4.53
CA MET A 112 -2.21 -0.68 3.35
C MET A 112 -0.84 -0.06 3.67
N GLU A 113 -0.40 -0.13 4.92
CA GLU A 113 0.99 0.15 5.29
C GLU A 113 1.91 -1.00 4.88
N GLY A 114 3.18 -0.71 4.59
CA GLY A 114 4.11 -1.70 4.02
C GLY A 114 4.74 -2.69 5.00
N PHE A 115 4.27 -2.73 6.25
CA PHE A 115 4.79 -3.60 7.30
C PHE A 115 3.63 -4.26 8.04
N ALA A 116 3.67 -5.59 8.11
CA ALA A 116 2.70 -6.37 8.83
C ALA A 116 3.10 -6.52 10.30
N SER A 117 2.10 -6.68 11.16
CA SER A 117 2.27 -6.98 12.58
C SER A 117 1.74 -8.40 12.83
N PRO A 118 2.59 -9.44 12.78
CA PRO A 118 2.16 -10.86 12.75
C PRO A 118 1.38 -11.29 14.00
N SER A 119 1.68 -10.64 15.12
CA SER A 119 1.09 -10.88 16.43
C SER A 119 0.11 -9.79 16.87
N ALA A 120 -0.31 -8.92 15.94
CA ALA A 120 -1.21 -7.83 16.26
C ALA A 120 -2.47 -8.36 16.95
N ALA A 121 -2.67 -7.94 18.19
CA ALA A 121 -3.89 -8.23 18.94
C ALA A 121 -5.09 -7.42 18.41
N MET A 122 -4.83 -6.43 17.55
CA MET A 122 -5.82 -5.57 16.91
C MET A 122 -5.74 -5.73 15.40
N ARG A 123 -6.90 -5.83 14.76
CA ARG A 123 -7.00 -5.79 13.30
C ARG A 123 -6.47 -4.48 12.75
N GLN A 124 -5.90 -4.53 11.55
CA GLN A 124 -5.53 -3.34 10.78
C GLN A 124 -6.77 -2.83 10.03
N PRO A 125 -7.41 -1.72 10.46
CA PRO A 125 -8.59 -1.16 9.80
C PRO A 125 -8.39 -0.89 8.31
N LEU A 126 -9.39 -1.31 7.52
CA LEU A 126 -9.59 -0.80 6.16
C LEU A 126 -10.18 0.61 6.24
N SER A 127 -9.33 1.63 6.19
CA SER A 127 -9.77 3.01 6.40
C SER A 127 -10.58 3.58 5.24
N ALA A 128 -11.33 4.66 5.52
CA ALA A 128 -11.99 5.45 4.48
C ALA A 128 -10.99 6.03 3.47
N ILE A 129 -9.74 6.28 3.89
CA ILE A 129 -8.66 6.76 3.03
C ILE A 129 -8.34 5.70 1.96
N THR A 130 -8.15 4.45 2.39
CA THR A 130 -7.89 3.32 1.48
C THR A 130 -9.06 3.07 0.53
N ILE A 131 -10.30 3.05 1.04
CA ILE A 131 -11.48 2.85 0.19
C ILE A 131 -11.65 4.00 -0.82
N GLN A 132 -11.48 5.25 -0.39
CA GLN A 132 -11.59 6.40 -1.29
C GLN A 132 -10.44 6.46 -2.30
N SER A 133 -9.26 5.90 -1.98
CA SER A 133 -8.19 5.76 -2.97
C SER A 133 -8.64 4.91 -4.17
N LEU A 134 -9.47 3.87 -3.97
CA LEU A 134 -10.07 3.09 -5.07
C LEU A 134 -11.08 3.93 -5.88
N SER A 135 -11.85 4.80 -5.23
CA SER A 135 -12.71 5.76 -5.95
C SER A 135 -11.88 6.64 -6.88
N ASP A 136 -10.72 7.12 -6.42
CA ASP A 136 -9.81 7.92 -7.23
C ASP A 136 -9.14 7.12 -8.37
N LEU A 137 -9.11 5.77 -8.29
CA LEU A 137 -8.74 4.91 -9.44
C LEU A 137 -9.88 4.72 -10.44
N GLY A 138 -11.11 5.12 -10.09
CA GLY A 138 -12.31 5.01 -10.93
C GLY A 138 -13.28 3.90 -10.51
N TYR A 139 -13.08 3.24 -9.38
CA TYR A 139 -14.05 2.26 -8.86
C TYR A 139 -15.27 2.96 -8.26
N SER A 140 -16.44 2.30 -8.33
CA SER A 140 -17.56 2.66 -7.47
C SER A 140 -17.36 2.02 -6.10
N VAL A 141 -17.38 2.83 -5.04
CA VAL A 141 -17.08 2.36 -3.68
C VAL A 141 -18.21 2.69 -2.71
N HIS A 142 -18.33 1.89 -1.65
CA HIS A 142 -19.23 2.14 -0.54
C HIS A 142 -18.42 2.58 0.69
N VAL A 143 -18.01 3.85 0.73
CA VAL A 143 -17.12 4.38 1.81
C VAL A 143 -17.68 4.18 3.22
N THR A 144 -19.00 4.08 3.38
CA THR A 144 -19.66 3.78 4.67
C THR A 144 -19.31 2.42 5.26
N GLN A 145 -18.66 1.53 4.49
CA GLN A 145 -18.17 0.23 4.96
C GLN A 145 -16.73 0.30 5.49
N ALA A 146 -16.13 1.48 5.54
CA ALA A 146 -14.82 1.69 6.14
C ALA A 146 -14.82 1.33 7.64
N ASP A 147 -13.74 0.72 8.09
CA ASP A 147 -13.48 0.57 9.51
C ASP A 147 -13.17 1.95 10.12
N ALA A 148 -13.49 2.10 11.40
CA ALA A 148 -13.17 3.33 12.12
C ALA A 148 -11.65 3.52 12.21
N TYR A 149 -11.17 4.66 11.73
CA TYR A 149 -9.76 4.99 11.70
C TYR A 149 -9.56 6.50 11.87
N THR A 150 -8.54 6.86 12.64
CA THR A 150 -8.08 8.24 12.81
C THR A 150 -6.57 8.23 12.75
N LEU A 151 -5.97 9.25 12.12
CA LEU A 151 -4.53 9.39 12.09
C LEU A 151 -3.99 9.53 13.54
N PRO A 152 -2.98 8.74 13.91
CA PRO A 152 -2.30 8.94 15.18
C PRO A 152 -1.57 10.28 15.19
N SER A 153 -1.32 10.82 16.40
CA SER A 153 -0.32 11.89 16.51
C SER A 153 1.07 11.35 16.12
N PRO A 154 2.00 12.18 15.63
CA PRO A 154 3.35 11.71 15.28
C PRO A 154 4.06 10.99 16.44
N THR A 155 3.82 11.44 17.67
CA THR A 155 4.35 10.78 18.88
C THR A 155 3.70 9.42 19.10
N ALA A 156 2.37 9.30 18.93
CA ALA A 156 1.67 8.04 19.07
C ALA A 156 2.08 7.02 17.99
N ALA A 157 2.21 7.46 16.74
CA ALA A 157 2.69 6.62 15.64
C ALA A 157 4.08 6.04 15.95
N LYS A 158 5.02 6.89 16.38
CA LYS A 158 6.37 6.48 16.74
C LYS A 158 6.41 5.48 17.90
N LEU A 159 5.58 5.69 18.93
CA LEU A 159 5.49 4.79 20.08
C LEU A 159 4.93 3.42 19.67
N ALA A 160 3.86 3.41 18.88
CA ALA A 160 3.22 2.18 18.41
C ALA A 160 4.18 1.35 17.54
N ILE A 161 4.85 1.99 16.57
CA ILE A 161 5.86 1.33 15.72
C ILE A 161 7.00 0.74 16.55
N ALA A 162 7.45 1.43 17.60
CA ALA A 162 8.53 0.94 18.46
C ALA A 162 8.11 -0.19 19.40
N SER A 163 6.82 -0.32 19.69
CA SER A 163 6.29 -1.34 20.59
C SER A 163 5.90 -2.65 19.89
N GLU A 164 5.85 -2.66 18.56
CA GLU A 164 5.39 -3.82 17.78
C GLU A 164 6.52 -4.51 17.03
N HIS A 165 6.39 -5.84 16.90
CA HIS A 165 7.24 -6.61 16.02
C HIS A 165 6.69 -6.50 14.59
N LEU A 166 7.22 -5.54 13.84
CA LEU A 166 6.82 -5.28 12.47
C LEU A 166 7.76 -6.00 11.50
N ILE A 167 7.18 -6.71 10.55
CA ILE A 167 7.92 -7.36 9.47
C ILE A 167 7.59 -6.68 8.14
N PRO A 168 8.58 -6.46 7.25
CA PRO A 168 8.31 -5.98 5.91
C PRO A 168 7.36 -6.95 5.19
N ILE A 169 6.35 -6.42 4.53
CA ILE A 169 5.50 -7.23 3.65
C ILE A 169 6.30 -7.48 2.37
N ASN A 170 6.98 -8.62 2.32
CA ASN A 170 7.69 -9.09 1.13
C ASN A 170 6.69 -9.69 0.14
N CYS A 171 5.85 -8.85 -0.45
CA CYS A 171 5.04 -9.30 -1.56
C CYS A 171 5.92 -9.40 -2.81
N LEU A 172 5.94 -10.58 -3.43
CA LEU A 172 6.18 -10.67 -4.87
C LEU A 172 4.99 -9.97 -5.52
N LEU A 173 5.10 -8.64 -5.64
CA LEU A 173 4.12 -7.72 -6.22
C LEU A 173 3.37 -8.44 -7.32
N ILE A 174 2.11 -8.77 -7.04
CA ILE A 174 1.24 -9.38 -8.04
C ILE A 174 0.95 -8.26 -9.02
N GLU A 175 1.78 -8.17 -10.05
CA GLU A 175 1.44 -7.32 -11.17
C GLU A 175 0.07 -7.79 -11.70
N PRO A 176 -0.84 -6.85 -11.98
CA PRO A 176 -2.08 -7.18 -12.66
C PRO A 176 -1.78 -8.11 -13.83
N ILE A 177 -2.47 -9.25 -13.88
CA ILE A 177 -2.33 -10.21 -15.00
C ILE A 177 -2.79 -9.54 -16.29
N GLY A 178 -3.42 -8.37 -16.26
CA GLY A 178 -3.57 -7.52 -17.43
C GLY A 178 -3.22 -6.06 -17.21
N GLU A 179 -2.77 -5.41 -18.28
CA GLU A 179 -2.60 -3.97 -18.35
C GLU A 179 -3.91 -3.33 -18.78
N ILE A 180 -4.20 -2.15 -18.26
CA ILE A 180 -5.27 -1.31 -18.81
C ILE A 180 -4.62 -0.49 -19.92
N ASP A 181 -5.04 -0.74 -21.16
CA ASP A 181 -4.52 -0.03 -22.32
C ASP A 181 -5.02 1.43 -22.37
N GLU A 182 -4.52 2.19 -23.34
CA GLU A 182 -4.94 3.58 -23.57
C GLU A 182 -6.45 3.74 -23.87
N TYR A 183 -7.15 2.63 -24.16
CA TYR A 183 -8.58 2.56 -24.43
C TYR A 183 -9.41 2.03 -23.24
N LYS A 184 -8.79 1.88 -22.07
CA LYS A 184 -9.41 1.34 -20.84
C LYS A 184 -9.83 -0.13 -20.94
N GLN A 185 -9.23 -0.90 -21.84
CA GLN A 185 -9.47 -2.33 -21.94
C GLN A 185 -8.42 -3.11 -21.15
N ILE A 186 -8.83 -4.26 -20.59
CA ILE A 186 -7.95 -5.16 -19.87
C ILE A 186 -7.27 -6.08 -20.88
N GLU A 187 -5.97 -5.90 -21.09
CA GLU A 187 -5.13 -6.80 -21.90
C GLU A 187 -4.32 -7.71 -20.99
N LEU A 188 -4.58 -9.02 -21.00
CA LEU A 188 -3.85 -9.96 -20.16
C LEU A 188 -2.39 -10.12 -20.60
N LYS A 189 -1.42 -9.83 -19.71
CA LYS A 189 -0.01 -10.18 -19.84
C LYS A 189 0.12 -11.69 -20.10
N PRO A 190 0.93 -12.11 -21.09
CA PRO A 190 1.16 -13.52 -21.35
C PRO A 190 1.79 -14.18 -20.12
N ARG A 191 1.16 -15.27 -19.67
CA ARG A 191 1.60 -16.06 -18.51
C ARG A 191 3.01 -16.61 -18.79
N ARG A 192 4.03 -16.17 -18.04
CA ARG A 192 5.33 -16.88 -18.01
C ARG A 192 5.09 -18.24 -17.36
N LEU A 193 4.78 -19.25 -18.16
CA LEU A 193 4.92 -20.64 -17.76
C LEU A 193 6.41 -20.86 -17.51
N LYS A 194 6.83 -20.97 -16.24
CA LYS A 194 8.07 -21.66 -15.92
C LYS A 194 7.84 -23.11 -16.32
N ILE A 195 8.32 -23.49 -17.50
CA ILE A 195 8.52 -24.89 -17.84
C ILE A 195 9.65 -25.34 -16.91
N GLN A 196 9.29 -26.09 -15.88
CA GLN A 196 10.24 -26.84 -15.09
C GLN A 196 10.54 -28.08 -15.93
N ASP A 197 11.63 -28.05 -16.67
CA ASP A 197 12.16 -29.25 -17.30
C ASP A 197 12.68 -30.15 -16.17
N ASP A 198 11.99 -31.27 -15.95
CA ASP A 198 12.51 -32.38 -15.14
C ASP A 198 13.71 -32.98 -15.88
N GLN A 199 14.91 -32.77 -15.32
CA GLN A 199 16.09 -33.63 -15.45
C GLN A 199 16.76 -33.76 -14.08
#